data_AF-A0A850HWM7-F1
#
_entry.id   AF-A0A850HWM7-F1
#
_cell.length_a   1.000
_cell.length_b   1.000
_cell.length_c   1.000
_cell.angle_alpha   90.00
_cell.angle_beta   90.00
_cell.angle_gamma   90.00
#
_symmetry.space_group_name_H-M   'P 1'
#
loop_
_entity.id
_entity.type
_entity.pdbx_description
1 polymer ?
#
loop_
_entity_poly.entity_id
_entity_poly.type
_entity_poly.pdbx_seq_one_letter_code
_entity_poly.pdbx_strand_id
1 'polypeptide(L)'
;MTDRVRCLVPFCRRTTKPGRNGVNVQWICGNHWKAVPLAQRRVWGRLRRQWRRYGPEAGVHFDARWWRVWDRLKRSAIEAAGGIG
;
A
#
# COMPACT_ATOMS: atom_id res chain seq x y z
N MET A 1 -6.73 5.85 -23.66
CA MET A 1 -7.10 4.84 -22.64
C MET A 1 -6.75 5.41 -21.28
N THR A 2 -7.68 5.48 -20.33
CA THR A 2 -7.37 5.99 -18.99
C THR A 2 -6.77 4.84 -18.18
N ASP A 3 -5.45 4.81 -18.02
CA ASP A 3 -4.80 3.79 -17.21
C ASP A 3 -5.36 3.86 -15.79
N ARG A 4 -6.10 2.83 -15.38
CA ARG A 4 -6.64 2.69 -14.03
C ARG A 4 -5.94 1.54 -13.33
N VAL A 5 -5.55 1.79 -12.08
CA VAL A 5 -4.84 0.81 -11.27
C VAL A 5 -5.88 -0.03 -10.54
N ARG A 6 -5.84 -1.34 -10.74
CA ARG A 6 -6.71 -2.30 -10.03
C ARG A 6 -6.21 -2.50 -8.60
N CYS A 7 -7.14 -2.83 -7.70
CA CYS A 7 -6.79 -3.29 -6.37
C CYS A 7 -5.98 -4.60 -6.46
N LEU A 8 -4.92 -4.72 -5.67
CA LEU A 8 -4.03 -5.89 -5.63
C LEU A 8 -4.70 -7.17 -5.10
N VAL A 9 -5.76 -7.03 -4.30
CA VAL A 9 -6.47 -8.18 -3.74
C VAL A 9 -7.19 -8.96 -4.84
N PRO A 10 -7.00 -10.30 -4.93
CA PRO A 10 -7.67 -11.15 -5.92
C PRO A 10 -9.19 -10.92 -5.97
N PHE A 11 -9.74 -10.99 -7.17
CA PHE A 11 -11.19 -10.82 -7.46
C PHE A 11 -11.78 -9.44 -7.10
N CYS A 12 -11.00 -8.52 -6.55
CA CYS A 12 -11.45 -7.15 -6.31
C CYS A 12 -11.53 -6.36 -7.63
N ARG A 13 -12.73 -5.87 -7.97
CA ARG A 13 -12.96 -5.07 -9.18
C ARG A 13 -12.74 -3.56 -8.99
N ARG A 14 -12.40 -3.11 -7.79
CA ARG A 14 -12.18 -1.68 -7.52
C ARG A 14 -10.94 -1.19 -8.27
N THR A 15 -11.00 0.05 -8.73
CA THR A 15 -9.90 0.73 -9.42
C THR A 15 -9.69 2.13 -8.87
N THR A 16 -8.49 2.69 -9.07
CA THR A 16 -8.18 4.08 -8.79
C THR A 16 -7.52 4.74 -9.99
N LYS A 17 -7.62 6.08 -10.07
CA LYS A 17 -6.74 6.86 -10.92
C LYS A 17 -5.29 6.66 -10.42
N PRO A 18 -4.29 6.53 -11.32
CA PRO A 18 -2.90 6.49 -10.94
C PRO A 18 -2.52 7.80 -10.23
N GLY A 19 -1.49 7.75 -9.38
CA GLY A 19 -0.97 8.95 -8.72
C GLY A 19 -0.41 9.96 -9.72
N ARG A 20 -0.09 11.17 -9.26
CA ARG A 20 0.72 12.12 -10.05
C ARG A 20 1.95 11.38 -10.56
N ASN A 21 2.16 11.39 -11.88
CA ASN A 21 3.24 10.74 -12.62
C ASN A 21 3.09 9.23 -12.92
N GLY A 22 1.92 8.61 -12.74
CA GLY A 22 1.72 7.22 -13.16
C GLY A 22 2.38 6.15 -12.25
N VAL A 23 3.12 6.55 -11.22
CA VAL A 23 4.02 5.69 -10.43
C VAL A 23 3.28 4.72 -9.47
N ASN A 24 1.98 4.90 -9.26
CA ASN A 24 1.22 4.00 -8.38
C ASN A 24 0.84 2.71 -9.10
N VAL A 25 1.81 1.87 -9.46
CA VAL A 25 1.59 0.54 -10.06
C VAL A 25 0.85 -0.41 -9.12
N GLN A 26 0.88 -0.14 -7.81
CA GLN A 26 0.32 -1.00 -6.78
C GLN A 26 -0.62 -0.22 -5.86
N TRP A 27 -1.83 -0.75 -5.66
CA TRP A 27 -2.85 -0.11 -4.84
C TRP A 27 -3.72 -1.14 -4.11
N ILE A 28 -4.13 -0.81 -2.88
CA ILE A 28 -5.09 -1.55 -2.08
C ILE A 28 -6.30 -0.64 -1.86
N CYS A 29 -7.50 -1.11 -2.21
CA CYS A 29 -8.70 -0.31 -2.08
C CYS A 29 -9.09 -0.08 -0.61
N GLY A 30 -9.92 0.94 -0.35
CA GLY A 30 -10.30 1.30 1.03
C GLY A 30 -10.97 0.16 1.82
N ASN A 31 -11.69 -0.76 1.16
CA ASN A 31 -12.30 -1.90 1.85
C ASN A 31 -11.25 -2.89 2.33
N HIS A 32 -10.34 -3.31 1.44
CA HIS A 32 -9.27 -4.23 1.81
C HIS A 32 -8.21 -3.59 2.72
N TRP A 33 -8.01 -2.27 2.62
CA TRP A 33 -7.16 -1.56 3.58
C TRP A 33 -7.70 -1.66 5.00
N LYS A 34 -9.03 -1.62 5.20
CA LYS A 34 -9.63 -1.78 6.54
C LYS A 34 -9.43 -3.19 7.11
N ALA A 35 -9.36 -4.21 6.24
CA ALA A 35 -9.12 -5.59 6.64
C ALA A 35 -7.67 -5.83 7.12
N VAL A 36 -6.71 -4.99 6.70
CA VAL A 36 -5.34 -5.07 7.19
C VAL A 36 -5.27 -4.72 8.69
N PRO A 37 -4.58 -5.54 9.52
CA PRO A 37 -4.46 -5.30 10.96
C PRO A 37 -3.99 -3.88 11.29
N LEU A 38 -4.62 -3.27 12.30
CA LEU A 38 -4.37 -1.89 12.69
C LEU A 38 -2.89 -1.64 13.04
N ALA A 39 -2.23 -2.61 13.69
CA ALA A 39 -0.81 -2.53 14.04
C ALA A 39 0.07 -2.33 12.80
N GLN A 40 -0.16 -3.10 11.73
CA GLN A 40 0.59 -2.98 10.48
C GLN A 40 0.32 -1.63 9.80
N ARG A 41 -0.95 -1.19 9.75
CA ARG A 41 -1.31 0.12 9.21
C ARG A 41 -0.65 1.27 9.96
N ARG A 42 -0.49 1.16 11.28
CA ARG A 42 0.23 2.15 12.12
C ARG A 42 1.72 2.21 11.79
N VAL A 43 2.37 1.07 11.52
CA VAL A 43 3.78 1.03 11.09
C VAL A 43 3.93 1.76 9.75
N TRP A 44 3.07 1.45 8.77
CA TRP A 44 3.05 2.16 7.48
C TRP A 44 2.81 3.65 7.62
N GLY A 45 1.84 4.04 8.47
CA GLY A 45 1.54 5.44 8.75
C GLY A 45 2.73 6.19 9.33
N ARG A 46 3.51 5.56 10.22
CA ARG A 46 4.75 6.13 10.78
C ARG A 46 5.80 6.34 9.69
N LEU A 47 6.08 5.31 8.89
CA LEU A 47 7.04 5.40 7.77
C LEU A 47 6.63 6.48 6.75
N ARG A 48 5.36 6.52 6.34
CA ARG A 48 4.84 7.56 5.44
C ARG A 48 4.91 8.98 6.03
N ARG A 49 4.76 9.14 7.34
CA ARG A 49 4.91 10.45 8.00
C ARG A 49 6.37 10.88 8.04
N GLN A 50 7.28 9.96 8.37
CA GLN A 50 8.71 10.20 8.35
C GLN A 50 9.18 10.60 6.94
N TRP A 51 8.77 9.84 5.92
CA TRP A 51 9.07 10.16 4.52
C TRP A 51 8.55 11.54 4.10
N ARG A 52 7.30 11.88 4.45
CA ARG A 52 6.74 13.20 4.13
C ARG A 52 7.43 14.34 4.86
N ARG A 53 7.93 14.10 6.07
CA ARG A 53 8.56 15.14 6.90
C ARG A 53 9.99 15.44 6.45
N TYR A 54 10.74 14.41 6.10
CA TYR A 54 12.17 14.55 5.85
C TYR A 54 12.57 14.37 4.38
N GLY A 55 11.64 13.88 3.54
CA GLY A 55 11.88 13.68 2.12
C GLY A 55 12.96 12.62 1.83
N PRO A 56 13.31 12.45 0.54
CA PRO A 56 14.42 11.58 0.13
C PRO A 56 15.79 12.07 0.64
N GLU A 57 15.93 13.36 0.95
CA GLU A 57 17.19 13.98 1.40
C GLU A 57 17.66 13.49 2.77
N ALA A 58 16.75 12.98 3.60
CA ALA A 58 17.09 12.39 4.90
C ALA A 58 17.36 10.88 4.86
N GLY A 59 17.66 10.32 3.69
CA GLY A 59 17.90 8.89 3.51
C GLY A 59 16.65 8.01 3.64
N VAL A 60 15.46 8.62 3.75
CA VAL A 60 14.17 7.91 3.72
C VAL A 60 13.82 7.67 2.25
N HIS A 61 14.50 6.72 1.63
CA HIS A 61 14.17 6.28 0.28
C HIS A 61 13.03 5.27 0.31
N PHE A 62 12.55 4.88 -0.88
CA PHE A 62 11.87 3.58 -1.07
C PHE A 62 12.90 2.45 -0.86
N ASP A 63 13.45 2.40 0.35
CA ASP A 63 14.50 1.48 0.75
C ASP A 63 13.94 0.07 0.95
N ALA A 64 14.84 -0.88 1.24
CA ALA A 64 14.45 -2.26 1.51
C ALA A 64 13.43 -2.37 2.66
N ARG A 65 13.41 -1.43 3.61
CA ARG A 65 12.46 -1.46 4.74
C ARG A 65 11.06 -1.05 4.27
N TRP A 66 10.95 -0.02 3.45
CA TRP A 66 9.69 0.43 2.87
C TRP A 66 9.02 -0.71 2.09
N TRP A 67 9.76 -1.35 1.19
CA TRP A 67 9.25 -2.46 0.39
C TRP A 67 8.86 -3.67 1.25
N ARG A 68 9.67 -4.02 2.26
CA ARG A 68 9.33 -5.10 3.21
C ARG A 68 8.03 -4.83 3.97
N VAL A 69 7.82 -3.60 4.45
CA VAL A 69 6.58 -3.26 5.13
C VAL A 69 5.41 -3.27 4.16
N TRP A 70 5.59 -2.76 2.94
CA TRP A 70 4.55 -2.81 1.91
C TRP A 70 4.16 -4.23 1.52
N ASP A 71 5.12 -5.13 1.33
CA ASP A 71 4.86 -6.54 1.01
C ASP A 71 4.08 -7.25 2.12
N ARG A 72 4.39 -6.95 3.38
CA ARG A 72 3.62 -7.48 4.52
C ARG A 72 2.17 -7.00 4.50
N LEU A 73 1.93 -5.72 4.20
CA LEU A 73 0.57 -5.18 4.09
C LEU A 73 -0.21 -5.81 2.93
N LYS A 74 0.45 -6.04 1.79
CA LYS A 74 -0.16 -6.73 0.64
C LYS A 74 -0.59 -8.14 1.02
N ARG A 75 0.32 -8.91 1.64
CA ARG A 75 0.04 -10.27 2.09
C ARG A 75 -1.15 -10.29 3.03
N SER A 76 -1.15 -9.47 4.08
CA SER A 76 -2.27 -9.43 5.02
C SER A 76 -3.58 -8.95 4.41
N ALA A 77 -3.55 -8.07 3.40
CA ALA A 77 -4.76 -7.68 2.69
C ALA A 77 -5.35 -8.83 1.84
N ILE A 78 -4.49 -9.66 1.23
CA ILE A 78 -4.89 -10.82 0.44
C ILE A 78 -5.43 -11.92 1.35
N GLU A 79 -4.69 -12.25 2.40
CA GLU A 79 -5.06 -13.25 3.42
C GLU A 79 -6.41 -12.91 4.06
N ALA A 80 -6.57 -11.67 4.57
CA ALA A 80 -7.81 -11.24 5.19
C ALA A 80 -9.02 -11.24 4.23
N ALA A 81 -8.80 -10.95 2.94
CA ALA A 81 -9.87 -11.01 1.94
C ALA A 81 -10.24 -12.46 1.56
N GLY A 82 -9.29 -13.39 1.66
CA GLY A 82 -9.51 -14.82 1.46
C GLY A 82 -10.05 -15.54 2.71
N GLY A 83 -10.19 -14.86 3.84
CA GLY A 83 -10.58 -15.48 5.12
C GLY A 83 -9.49 -16.33 5.76
N ILE A 84 -8.22 -16.09 5.39
CA ILE A 84 -7.05 -16.77 5.94
C ILE A 84 -6.43 -15.82 6.97
N GLY A 85 -6.36 -16.21 8.24
CA GLY A 85 -5.84 -15.36 9.31
C GLY A 85 -5.81 -16.02 10.66
#